data_AF-A0A6P1YSX8-F1
#
_entry.id   AF-A0A6P1YSX8-F1
#
_cell.length_a   1.000
_cell.length_b   1.000
_cell.length_c   1.000
_cell.angle_alpha   90.00
_cell.angle_beta   90.00
_cell.angle_gamma   90.00
#
_symmetry.space_group_name_H-M   'P 1'
#
loop_
_entity.id
_entity.type
_entity.pdbx_description
1 polymer ?
#
loop_
_entity_poly.entity_id
_entity_poly.type
_entity_poly.pdbx_seq_one_letter_code
_entity_poly.pdbx_strand_id
1 'polypeptide(L)'
;MPSNTEITVSQLSRLIGLPGAPAIIDVRMREDIDADPRRLPGAARYEAQAVPSWASQFAGREVVVVCQKGGKLAQGTAAWLRQSGVRAETLEGGFEAWSAAGGLLVKPDRLPVPDAAGRTVWVTRARPKVDRIACPWLIRRFVDPSAIFLFVGASEVAAVADQFDATPFDIDGVFWSHRGDRCSFDTMIEEFGLSCTPLERLADIVRAADTDRLDLVPQAAGFLAASLGLSRMFRDDLEQLDAGVTLYDAFYRWCRDATEETHDWPSRSNPA
;
A
#
# COMPACT_ATOMS: atom_id res chain seq x y z
N MET A 1 -1.18 -8.21 -31.92
CA MET A 1 0.08 -8.27 -31.15
C MET A 1 -0.18 -7.55 -29.84
N PRO A 2 0.31 -8.04 -28.69
CA PRO A 2 0.23 -7.27 -27.46
C PRO A 2 0.92 -5.92 -27.67
N SER A 3 0.30 -4.85 -27.19
CA SER A 3 0.86 -3.50 -27.21
C SER A 3 2.11 -3.50 -26.31
N ASN A 4 3.25 -3.04 -26.82
CA ASN A 4 4.49 -2.97 -26.03
C ASN A 4 4.53 -1.75 -25.08
N THR A 5 3.42 -1.02 -25.00
CA THR A 5 3.33 0.26 -24.29
C THR A 5 2.08 0.37 -23.42
N GLU A 6 1.28 -0.68 -23.32
CA GLU A 6 0.05 -0.72 -22.54
C GLU A 6 0.00 -1.95 -21.64
N ILE A 7 -0.46 -1.72 -20.41
CA ILE A 7 -0.77 -2.77 -19.45
C ILE A 7 -2.28 -2.88 -19.30
N THR A 8 -2.80 -4.11 -19.35
CA THR A 8 -4.23 -4.36 -19.11
C THR A 8 -4.58 -4.20 -17.63
N VAL A 9 -5.87 -3.95 -17.33
CA VAL A 9 -6.37 -3.92 -15.95
C VAL A 9 -6.04 -5.21 -15.20
N SER A 10 -6.19 -6.36 -15.85
CA SER A 10 -5.91 -7.67 -15.26
C SER A 10 -4.44 -7.87 -14.89
N GLN A 11 -3.51 -7.36 -15.70
CA GLN A 11 -2.08 -7.45 -15.44
C GLN A 11 -1.69 -6.54 -14.30
N LEU A 12 -2.12 -5.27 -14.32
CA LEU A 12 -1.81 -4.32 -13.26
C LEU A 12 -2.39 -4.77 -11.91
N SER A 13 -3.62 -5.30 -11.90
CA SER A 13 -4.29 -5.79 -10.68
C SER A 13 -3.47 -6.88 -9.96
N ARG A 14 -2.78 -7.76 -10.70
CA ARG A 14 -1.90 -8.79 -10.12
C ARG A 14 -0.62 -8.22 -9.49
N LEU A 15 -0.24 -7.00 -9.85
CA LEU A 15 0.96 -6.31 -9.35
C LEU A 15 0.67 -5.44 -8.12
N ILE A 16 -0.56 -4.92 -7.98
CA ILE A 16 -0.94 -4.07 -6.84
C ILE A 16 -0.64 -4.75 -5.50
N GLY A 17 -0.10 -3.96 -4.57
CA GLY A 17 0.22 -4.40 -3.22
C GLY A 17 1.51 -5.22 -3.10
N LEU A 18 2.20 -5.50 -4.21
CA LEU A 18 3.46 -6.24 -4.20
C LEU A 18 4.69 -5.31 -4.14
N PRO A 19 5.84 -5.78 -3.61
CA PRO A 19 7.07 -5.00 -3.58
C PRO A 19 7.57 -4.55 -4.96
N GLY A 20 7.31 -5.35 -6.00
CA GLY A 20 7.69 -5.07 -7.38
C GLY A 20 6.61 -4.34 -8.18
N ALA A 21 5.57 -3.79 -7.54
CA ALA A 21 4.56 -3.02 -8.25
C ALA A 21 5.19 -1.80 -8.96
N PRO A 22 4.79 -1.48 -10.20
CA PRO A 22 5.26 -0.28 -10.86
C PRO A 22 4.77 0.96 -10.12
N ALA A 23 5.48 2.08 -10.25
CA ALA A 23 4.97 3.36 -9.77
C ALA A 23 3.75 3.75 -10.60
N ILE A 24 2.64 4.09 -9.94
CA ILE A 24 1.42 4.49 -10.62
C ILE A 24 1.31 6.01 -10.60
N ILE A 25 1.22 6.61 -11.78
CA ILE A 25 1.13 8.05 -11.96
C ILE A 25 -0.26 8.38 -12.49
N ASP A 26 -1.08 9.03 -11.66
CA ASP A 26 -2.40 9.54 -12.03
C ASP A 26 -2.26 10.96 -12.58
N VAL A 27 -2.54 11.12 -13.88
CA VAL A 27 -2.52 12.38 -14.61
C VAL A 27 -3.92 12.82 -15.05
N ARG A 28 -4.98 12.34 -14.38
CA ARG A 28 -6.35 12.82 -14.60
C ARG A 28 -6.45 14.33 -14.39
N MET A 29 -7.33 14.95 -15.16
CA MET A 29 -7.59 16.39 -15.03
C MET A 29 -8.38 16.67 -13.75
N ARG A 30 -8.40 17.94 -13.33
CA ARG A 30 -9.11 18.35 -12.12
C ARG A 30 -10.59 17.97 -12.19
N GLU A 31 -11.22 18.16 -13.35
CA GLU A 31 -12.63 17.85 -13.58
C GLU A 31 -12.93 16.35 -13.41
N ASP A 32 -12.05 15.49 -13.91
CA ASP A 32 -12.17 14.03 -13.78
C ASP A 32 -12.01 13.59 -12.31
N ILE A 33 -11.10 14.23 -11.58
CA ILE A 33 -10.84 13.99 -10.16
C ILE A 33 -11.99 14.48 -9.30
N ASP A 34 -12.55 15.64 -9.59
CA ASP A 34 -13.66 16.21 -8.83
C ASP A 34 -14.93 15.38 -9.03
N ALA A 35 -15.10 14.75 -10.20
CA ALA A 35 -16.17 13.80 -10.48
C ALA A 35 -15.99 12.46 -9.74
N ASP A 36 -14.77 11.93 -9.66
CA ASP A 36 -14.44 10.76 -8.86
C ASP A 36 -13.06 10.90 -8.17
N PRO A 37 -13.04 11.27 -6.87
CA PRO A 37 -11.80 11.59 -6.19
C PRO A 37 -10.98 10.35 -5.83
N ARG A 38 -11.56 9.15 -5.93
CA ARG A 38 -10.91 7.88 -5.62
C ARG A 38 -9.70 7.66 -6.52
N ARG A 39 -8.73 6.89 -6.04
CA ARG A 39 -7.43 6.68 -6.72
C ARG A 39 -7.12 5.21 -6.86
N LEU A 40 -6.33 4.84 -7.87
CA LEU A 40 -5.73 3.50 -7.87
C LEU A 40 -4.80 3.36 -6.66
N PRO A 41 -4.64 2.15 -6.09
CA PRO A 41 -3.78 1.93 -4.95
C PRO A 41 -2.33 2.32 -5.25
N GLY A 42 -1.73 3.13 -4.37
CA GLY A 42 -0.36 3.63 -4.51
C GLY A 42 -0.17 4.69 -5.59
N ALA A 43 -1.24 5.20 -6.20
CA ALA A 43 -1.14 6.20 -7.26
C ALA A 43 -0.76 7.59 -6.70
N ALA A 44 0.31 8.15 -7.26
CA ALA A 44 0.73 9.53 -7.02
C ALA A 44 0.22 10.44 -8.14
N ARG A 45 -0.22 11.65 -7.78
CA ARG A 45 -0.79 12.61 -8.74
C ARG A 45 0.30 13.50 -9.32
N TYR A 46 0.30 13.65 -10.64
CA TYR A 46 1.20 14.56 -11.35
C TYR A 46 0.46 15.24 -12.50
N GLU A 47 0.84 16.48 -12.81
CA GLU A 47 0.30 17.18 -13.97
C GLU A 47 0.98 16.70 -15.26
N ALA A 48 0.20 16.27 -16.24
CA ALA A 48 0.69 15.78 -17.53
C ALA A 48 1.50 16.84 -18.30
N GLN A 49 1.18 18.12 -18.13
CA GLN A 49 1.87 19.23 -18.80
C GLN A 49 3.24 19.51 -18.15
N ALA A 50 3.42 19.11 -16.89
CA ALA A 50 4.64 19.32 -16.13
C ALA A 50 5.63 18.14 -16.25
N VAL A 51 5.37 17.11 -17.05
CA VAL A 51 6.23 15.91 -17.16
C VAL A 51 7.72 16.22 -17.28
N PRO A 52 8.16 17.23 -18.07
CA PRO A 52 9.59 17.57 -18.14
C PRO A 52 10.24 17.94 -16.80
N SER A 53 9.48 18.43 -15.81
CA SER A 53 10.02 18.84 -14.50
C SER A 53 10.18 17.69 -13.51
N TRP A 54 9.48 16.56 -13.71
CA TRP A 54 9.45 15.46 -12.74
C TRP A 54 9.80 14.09 -13.31
N ALA A 55 9.87 13.91 -14.63
CA ALA A 55 10.15 12.61 -15.26
C ALA A 55 11.45 11.94 -14.77
N SER A 56 12.50 12.75 -14.52
CA SER A 56 13.81 12.26 -14.06
C SER A 56 13.76 11.59 -12.69
N GLN A 57 12.76 11.90 -11.86
CA GLN A 57 12.56 11.28 -10.54
C GLN A 57 12.22 9.78 -10.64
N PHE A 58 11.79 9.32 -11.82
CA PHE A 58 11.42 7.94 -12.09
C PHE A 58 12.46 7.19 -12.93
N ALA A 59 13.65 7.77 -13.17
CA ALA A 59 14.71 7.12 -13.93
C ALA A 59 15.03 5.73 -13.36
N GLY A 60 15.09 4.71 -14.23
CA GLY A 60 15.35 3.31 -13.84
C GLY A 60 14.16 2.57 -13.21
N ARG A 61 13.01 3.23 -13.02
CA ARG A 61 11.78 2.60 -12.48
C ARG A 61 10.86 2.11 -13.59
N GLU A 62 9.97 1.19 -13.23
CA GLU A 62 8.77 0.86 -14.01
C GLU A 62 7.64 1.79 -13.59
N VAL A 63 6.92 2.33 -14.57
CA VAL A 63 5.83 3.28 -14.36
C VAL A 63 4.62 2.86 -15.16
N VAL A 64 3.44 2.95 -14.54
CA VAL A 64 2.15 2.87 -15.22
C VAL A 64 1.45 4.21 -15.10
N VAL A 65 1.17 4.83 -16.25
CA VAL A 65 0.48 6.12 -16.32
C VAL A 65 -1.02 5.88 -16.50
N VAL A 66 -1.81 6.57 -15.69
CA VAL A 66 -3.27 6.50 -15.70
C VAL A 66 -3.81 7.89 -15.98
N CYS A 67 -4.70 7.99 -16.97
CA CYS A 67 -5.62 9.12 -17.10
C CYS A 67 -7.05 8.58 -17.09
N GLN A 68 -8.05 9.42 -17.36
CA GLN A 68 -9.45 9.01 -17.26
C GLN A 68 -9.78 7.81 -18.15
N LYS A 69 -9.33 7.83 -19.41
CA LYS A 69 -9.71 6.86 -20.46
C LYS A 69 -8.54 6.16 -21.17
N GLY A 70 -7.31 6.28 -20.63
CA GLY A 70 -6.10 5.73 -21.25
C GLY A 70 -5.65 6.45 -22.54
N GLY A 71 -6.23 7.60 -22.86
CA GLY A 71 -5.97 8.35 -24.10
C GLY A 71 -4.80 9.33 -24.02
N LYS A 72 -4.94 10.47 -24.73
CA LYS A 72 -3.86 11.43 -25.02
C LYS A 72 -2.97 11.83 -23.84
N LEU A 73 -3.52 12.05 -22.65
CA LEU A 73 -2.76 12.49 -21.47
C LEU A 73 -1.83 11.39 -20.97
N ALA A 74 -2.33 10.15 -20.84
CA ALA A 74 -1.53 9.02 -20.40
C ALA A 74 -0.47 8.68 -21.47
N GLN A 75 -0.88 8.61 -22.74
CA GLN A 75 0.00 8.29 -23.86
C GLN A 75 1.15 9.30 -24.01
N GLY A 76 0.85 10.60 -23.97
CA GLY A 76 1.86 11.66 -24.04
C GLY A 76 2.81 11.64 -22.85
N THR A 77 2.28 11.46 -21.64
CA THR A 77 3.09 11.36 -20.42
C THR A 77 4.01 10.15 -20.44
N ALA A 78 3.50 8.96 -20.79
CA ALA A 78 4.30 7.75 -20.90
C ALA A 78 5.40 7.89 -21.98
N ALA A 79 5.11 8.55 -23.11
CA ALA A 79 6.11 8.82 -24.14
C ALA A 79 7.25 9.73 -23.63
N TRP A 80 6.92 10.81 -22.92
CA TRP A 80 7.92 11.68 -22.28
C TRP A 80 8.77 10.96 -21.23
N LEU A 81 8.15 10.10 -20.43
CA LEU A 81 8.86 9.25 -19.47
C LEU A 81 9.84 8.30 -20.16
N ARG A 82 9.41 7.65 -21.26
CA ARG A 82 10.29 6.78 -22.06
C ARG A 82 11.46 7.55 -22.68
N GLN A 83 11.22 8.74 -23.22
CA GLN A 83 12.28 9.64 -23.72
C GLN A 83 13.31 9.97 -22.60
N SER A 84 12.87 10.00 -21.35
CA SER A 84 13.69 10.27 -20.17
C SER A 84 14.33 9.01 -19.55
N GLY A 85 14.27 7.86 -20.23
CA GLY A 85 14.88 6.60 -19.78
C GLY A 85 14.05 5.80 -18.77
N VAL A 86 12.77 6.11 -18.60
CA VAL A 86 11.84 5.38 -17.71
C VAL A 86 11.12 4.28 -18.48
N ARG A 87 10.94 3.10 -17.88
CA ARG A 87 10.10 2.04 -18.46
C ARG A 87 8.65 2.35 -18.16
N ALA A 88 7.95 2.99 -19.11
CA ALA A 88 6.58 3.48 -18.90
C ALA A 88 5.56 2.85 -19.85
N GLU A 89 4.48 2.35 -19.25
CA GLU A 89 3.27 1.84 -19.90
C GLU A 89 2.07 2.71 -19.53
N THR A 90 1.00 2.65 -20.32
CA THR A 90 -0.30 3.25 -19.99
C THR A 90 -1.30 2.18 -19.58
N LEU A 91 -2.16 2.49 -18.61
CA LEU A 91 -3.26 1.60 -18.28
C LEU A 91 -4.32 1.61 -19.38
N GLU A 92 -4.59 0.45 -19.97
CA GLU A 92 -5.61 0.26 -21.00
C GLU A 92 -6.98 0.73 -20.48
N GLY A 93 -7.63 1.64 -21.21
CA GLY A 93 -8.94 2.20 -20.84
C GLY A 93 -8.92 3.12 -19.60
N GLY A 94 -7.76 3.33 -18.98
CA GLY A 94 -7.56 4.28 -17.89
C GLY A 94 -8.34 3.96 -16.61
N PHE A 95 -8.61 5.01 -15.83
CA PHE A 95 -9.36 4.93 -14.58
C PHE A 95 -10.77 4.33 -14.76
N GLU A 96 -11.46 4.68 -15.85
CA GLU A 96 -12.81 4.16 -16.12
C GLU A 96 -12.81 2.64 -16.29
N ALA A 97 -11.88 2.09 -17.07
CA ALA A 97 -11.78 0.64 -17.25
C ALA A 97 -11.37 -0.08 -15.96
N TRP A 98 -10.46 0.51 -15.17
CA TRP A 98 -10.11 -0.02 -13.84
C TRP A 98 -11.33 -0.08 -12.92
N SER A 99 -12.08 1.02 -12.82
CA SER A 99 -13.27 1.09 -11.97
C SER A 99 -14.37 0.15 -12.48
N ALA A 100 -14.61 0.08 -13.79
CA ALA A 100 -15.63 -0.78 -14.38
C ALA A 100 -15.33 -2.28 -14.18
N ALA A 101 -14.05 -2.65 -14.11
CA ALA A 101 -13.61 -4.01 -13.79
C ALA A 101 -13.68 -4.34 -12.29
N GLY A 102 -14.16 -3.42 -11.44
CA GLY A 102 -14.20 -3.60 -9.99
C GLY A 102 -12.81 -3.56 -9.34
N GLY A 103 -11.85 -2.88 -9.97
CA GLY A 103 -10.52 -2.69 -9.40
C GLY A 103 -10.57 -1.95 -8.07
N LEU A 104 -9.66 -2.29 -7.15
CA LEU A 104 -9.57 -1.67 -5.84
C LEU A 104 -9.33 -0.17 -5.98
N LEU A 105 -9.98 0.66 -5.15
CA LEU A 105 -9.90 2.11 -5.23
C LEU A 105 -9.74 2.72 -3.83
N VAL A 106 -8.72 3.54 -3.67
CA VAL A 106 -8.43 4.27 -2.43
C VAL A 106 -9.33 5.49 -2.32
N LYS A 107 -10.00 5.63 -1.18
CA LYS A 107 -10.74 6.83 -0.78
C LYS A 107 -9.76 7.88 -0.22
N PRO A 108 -9.72 9.10 -0.77
CA PRO A 108 -8.76 10.10 -0.33
C PRO A 108 -9.26 10.93 0.87
N ASP A 109 -10.49 10.71 1.33
CA ASP A 109 -11.21 11.56 2.31
C ASP A 109 -10.44 11.80 3.62
N ARG A 110 -9.59 10.84 4.00
CA ARG A 110 -8.80 10.87 5.23
C ARG A 110 -7.29 10.86 4.98
N LEU A 111 -6.85 11.11 3.75
CA LEU A 111 -5.42 11.26 3.48
C LEU A 111 -4.87 12.47 4.23
N PRO A 112 -3.71 12.34 4.91
CA PRO A 112 -2.98 13.48 5.41
C PRO A 112 -2.70 14.49 4.31
N VAL A 113 -2.62 15.77 4.69
CA VAL A 113 -2.10 16.79 3.79
C VAL A 113 -0.64 16.42 3.44
N PRO A 114 -0.29 16.31 2.15
CA PRO A 114 1.07 15.98 1.77
C PRO A 114 2.05 17.11 2.15
N ASP A 115 3.28 16.74 2.47
CA ASP A 115 4.38 17.67 2.66
C ASP A 115 4.80 18.35 1.33
N ALA A 116 5.80 19.23 1.40
CA ALA A 116 6.32 19.93 0.21
C ALA A 116 6.86 18.99 -0.89
N ALA A 117 7.18 17.74 -0.56
CA ALA A 117 7.62 16.71 -1.49
C ALA A 117 6.46 15.79 -1.96
N GLY A 118 5.22 16.09 -1.56
CA GLY A 118 4.04 15.32 -1.95
C GLY A 118 3.83 14.03 -1.15
N ARG A 119 4.46 13.90 0.03
CA ARG A 119 4.42 12.70 0.87
C ARG A 119 3.52 12.90 2.08
N THR A 120 2.81 11.86 2.47
CA THR A 120 2.09 11.83 3.75
C THR A 120 3.07 11.55 4.90
N VAL A 121 2.91 12.26 6.01
CA VAL A 121 3.74 12.12 7.21
C VAL A 121 2.90 11.56 8.34
N TRP A 122 3.39 10.48 8.96
CA TRP A 122 2.69 9.73 10.00
C TRP A 122 3.56 9.63 11.24
N VAL A 123 2.94 9.67 12.43
CA VAL A 123 3.66 9.57 13.70
C VAL A 123 3.01 8.56 14.64
N THR A 124 3.83 7.77 15.32
CA THR A 124 3.39 6.87 16.39
C THR A 124 4.51 6.69 17.42
N ARG A 125 4.24 5.89 18.44
CA ARG A 125 5.19 5.59 19.52
C ARG A 125 6.33 4.73 19.00
N ALA A 126 7.52 4.93 19.55
CA ALA A 126 8.72 4.14 19.31
C ALA A 126 8.54 2.65 19.69
N ARG A 127 9.46 1.80 19.23
CA ARG A 127 9.42 0.33 19.41
C ARG A 127 8.14 -0.27 18.81
N PRO A 128 7.91 -0.09 17.49
CA PRO A 128 6.71 -0.57 16.82
C PRO A 128 6.62 -2.10 16.85
N LYS A 129 5.39 -2.61 16.85
CA LYS A 129 5.07 -4.04 16.77
C LYS A 129 3.72 -4.16 16.07
N VAL A 130 3.46 -5.34 15.49
CA VAL A 130 2.17 -5.71 14.90
C VAL A 130 1.55 -4.51 14.16
N ASP A 131 0.53 -3.84 14.71
CA ASP A 131 -0.22 -2.78 14.05
C ASP A 131 0.62 -1.57 13.64
N ARG A 132 1.63 -1.20 14.43
CA ARG A 132 2.59 -0.11 14.12
C ARG A 132 3.60 -0.47 13.03
N ILE A 133 3.54 -1.69 12.50
CA ILE A 133 4.23 -2.10 11.27
C ILE A 133 3.20 -2.36 10.16
N ALA A 134 2.04 -2.95 10.50
CA ALA A 134 0.97 -3.26 9.57
C ALA A 134 0.42 -2.01 8.87
N CYS A 135 0.12 -0.97 9.66
CA CYS A 135 -0.39 0.30 9.17
C CYS A 135 0.62 0.97 8.20
N PRO A 136 1.90 1.15 8.55
CA PRO A 136 2.90 1.62 7.60
C PRO A 136 3.05 0.78 6.33
N TRP A 137 2.98 -0.56 6.45
CA TRP A 137 3.02 -1.45 5.29
C TRP A 137 1.82 -1.21 4.36
N LEU A 138 0.60 -1.14 4.90
CA LEU A 138 -0.61 -0.86 4.12
C LEU A 138 -0.50 0.47 3.39
N ILE A 139 -0.07 1.51 4.11
CA ILE A 139 0.11 2.84 3.56
C ILE A 139 1.12 2.81 2.40
N ARG A 140 2.32 2.23 2.61
CA ARG A 140 3.36 2.15 1.58
C ARG A 140 2.96 1.30 0.36
N ARG A 141 2.08 0.31 0.53
CA ARG A 141 1.68 -0.61 -0.55
C ARG A 141 0.44 -0.16 -1.31
N PHE A 142 -0.47 0.56 -0.67
CA PHE A 142 -1.79 0.85 -1.24
C PHE A 142 -2.17 2.32 -1.22
N VAL A 143 -1.54 3.17 -0.41
CA VAL A 143 -2.02 4.54 -0.19
C VAL A 143 -1.02 5.56 -0.71
N ASP A 144 0.18 5.57 -0.12
CA ASP A 144 1.27 6.46 -0.46
C ASP A 144 2.62 5.71 -0.35
N PRO A 145 3.20 5.29 -1.50
CA PRO A 145 4.48 4.57 -1.53
C PRO A 145 5.66 5.38 -1.00
N SER A 146 5.49 6.70 -0.85
CA SER A 146 6.51 7.63 -0.38
C SER A 146 6.29 8.12 1.06
N ALA A 147 5.31 7.54 1.77
CA ALA A 147 4.96 7.94 3.13
C ALA A 147 6.14 7.87 4.10
N ILE A 148 6.20 8.88 4.97
CA ILE A 148 7.20 9.03 6.03
C ILE A 148 6.60 8.63 7.37
N PHE A 149 7.36 7.91 8.17
CA PHE A 149 6.96 7.45 9.50
C PHE A 149 7.93 7.96 10.56
N LEU A 150 7.37 8.61 11.58
CA LEU A 150 8.09 9.14 12.73
C LEU A 150 7.78 8.26 13.95
N PHE A 151 8.83 7.72 14.57
CA PHE A 151 8.74 6.94 15.79
C PHE A 151 9.31 7.73 16.95
N VAL A 152 8.47 8.07 17.93
CA VAL A 152 8.83 9.01 19.00
C VAL A 152 8.45 8.50 20.39
N GLY A 153 8.93 9.18 21.43
CA GLY A 153 8.51 8.88 22.81
C GLY A 153 6.99 8.97 22.95
N ALA A 154 6.39 8.10 23.78
CA ALA A 154 4.94 7.99 23.84
C ALA A 154 4.22 9.29 24.24
N SER A 155 4.83 10.08 25.12
CA SER A 155 4.34 11.41 25.52
C SER A 155 4.43 12.45 24.41
N GLU A 156 5.33 12.25 23.44
CA GLU A 156 5.67 13.26 22.42
C GLU A 156 4.83 13.14 21.15
N VAL A 157 4.06 12.06 20.97
CA VAL A 157 3.33 11.81 19.72
C VAL A 157 2.41 12.99 19.35
N ALA A 158 1.67 13.52 20.32
CA ALA A 158 0.78 14.66 20.09
C ALA A 158 1.54 15.95 19.74
N ALA A 159 2.63 16.24 20.46
CA ALA A 159 3.45 17.43 20.21
C ALA A 159 4.15 17.36 18.85
N VAL A 160 4.64 16.18 18.46
CA VAL A 160 5.26 15.96 17.14
C VAL A 160 4.23 16.03 16.02
N ALA A 161 3.03 15.49 16.23
CA ALA A 161 1.93 15.60 15.27
C ALA A 161 1.63 17.07 14.94
N ASP A 162 1.48 17.91 15.96
CA ASP A 162 1.20 19.35 15.82
C ASP A 162 2.39 20.10 15.20
N GLN A 163 3.60 19.86 15.69
CA GLN A 163 4.80 20.63 15.27
C GLN A 163 5.29 20.30 13.86
N PHE A 164 5.02 19.09 13.35
CA PHE A 164 5.53 18.59 12.07
C PHE A 164 4.42 18.25 11.07
N ASP A 165 3.18 18.68 11.33
CA ASP A 165 2.00 18.36 10.52
C ASP A 165 1.85 16.84 10.24
N ALA A 166 2.26 16.02 11.21
CA ALA A 166 2.26 14.57 11.09
C ALA A 166 0.94 13.98 11.61
N THR A 167 0.41 12.98 10.91
CA THR A 167 -0.85 12.33 11.30
C THR A 167 -0.59 11.24 12.33
N PRO A 168 -1.14 11.36 13.56
CA PRO A 168 -0.93 10.35 14.59
C PRO A 168 -1.79 9.11 14.32
N PHE A 169 -1.22 7.93 14.61
CA PHE A 169 -1.92 6.65 14.50
C PHE A 169 -1.46 5.65 15.56
N ASP A 170 -2.29 4.63 15.79
CA ASP A 170 -2.08 3.55 16.77
C ASP A 170 -1.76 4.07 18.19
N ILE A 171 -2.52 5.06 18.61
CA ILE A 171 -2.53 5.58 19.98
C ILE A 171 -3.97 5.87 20.41
N ASP A 172 -4.19 5.93 21.72
CA ASP A 172 -5.51 6.23 22.26
C ASP A 172 -5.96 7.65 21.91
N GLY A 173 -7.24 7.81 21.57
CA GLY A 173 -7.86 9.11 21.37
C GLY A 173 -7.61 9.79 20.02
N VAL A 174 -6.94 9.13 19.06
CA VAL A 174 -6.79 9.64 17.69
C VAL A 174 -7.71 8.91 16.71
N PHE A 175 -7.94 9.51 15.54
CA PHE A 175 -8.84 8.94 14.52
C PHE A 175 -8.37 7.58 13.99
N TRP A 176 -7.06 7.46 13.72
CA TRP A 176 -6.41 6.23 13.26
C TRP A 176 -6.04 5.35 14.44
N SER A 177 -7.05 4.83 15.10
CA SER A 177 -6.92 4.01 16.30
C SER A 177 -7.83 2.78 16.22
N HIS A 178 -7.80 2.00 17.29
CA HIS A 178 -8.69 0.86 17.48
C HIS A 178 -10.15 1.30 17.56
N ARG A 179 -11.06 0.43 17.11
CA ARG A 179 -12.51 0.66 17.12
C ARG A 179 -13.23 -0.59 17.60
N GLY A 180 -13.60 -0.61 18.88
CA GLY A 180 -14.17 -1.79 19.52
C GLY A 180 -13.16 -2.95 19.44
N ASP A 181 -13.57 -4.07 18.85
CA ASP A 181 -12.73 -5.25 18.67
C ASP A 181 -11.73 -5.15 17.50
N ARG A 182 -11.71 -4.05 16.76
CA ARG A 182 -10.87 -3.86 15.57
C ARG A 182 -9.61 -3.05 15.89
N CYS A 183 -8.49 -3.43 15.28
CA CYS A 183 -7.20 -2.72 15.40
C CYS A 183 -7.14 -1.51 14.45
N SER A 184 -6.08 -0.71 14.51
CA SER A 184 -5.90 0.45 13.62
C SER A 184 -5.75 0.02 12.15
N PHE A 185 -5.14 -1.14 11.86
CA PHE A 185 -5.06 -1.67 10.49
C PHE A 185 -6.45 -1.94 9.88
N ASP A 186 -7.38 -2.50 10.66
CA ASP A 186 -8.77 -2.66 10.25
C ASP A 186 -9.44 -1.32 9.94
N THR A 187 -9.21 -0.33 10.82
CA THR A 187 -9.70 1.03 10.63
C THR A 187 -9.19 1.61 9.32
N MET A 188 -7.90 1.42 8.99
CA MET A 188 -7.31 1.90 7.74
C MET A 188 -7.91 1.20 6.51
N ILE A 189 -8.13 -0.12 6.56
CA ILE A 189 -8.79 -0.84 5.45
C ILE A 189 -10.17 -0.26 5.17
N GLU A 190 -10.98 -0.03 6.20
CA GLU A 190 -12.33 0.51 6.06
C GLU A 190 -12.33 1.93 5.50
N GLU A 191 -11.59 2.83 6.12
CA GLU A 191 -11.59 4.26 5.79
C GLU A 191 -10.99 4.54 4.42
N PHE A 192 -9.92 3.81 4.04
CA PHE A 192 -9.33 3.92 2.70
C PHE A 192 -10.12 3.16 1.64
N GLY A 193 -11.15 2.38 2.00
CA GLY A 193 -11.94 1.60 1.04
C GLY A 193 -11.17 0.43 0.43
N LEU A 194 -10.23 -0.15 1.18
CA LEU A 194 -9.33 -1.22 0.73
C LEU A 194 -9.87 -2.64 1.00
N SER A 195 -11.17 -2.80 1.27
CA SER A 195 -11.78 -4.11 1.52
C SER A 195 -11.65 -5.01 0.30
N CYS A 196 -10.84 -6.07 0.43
CA CYS A 196 -10.80 -7.18 -0.51
C CYS A 196 -10.32 -8.43 0.23
N THR A 197 -10.72 -9.60 -0.23
CA THR A 197 -10.48 -10.88 0.47
C THR A 197 -9.03 -11.08 0.94
N PRO A 198 -7.98 -10.77 0.16
CA PRO A 198 -6.60 -10.90 0.63
C PRO A 198 -6.25 -9.97 1.80
N LEU A 199 -6.74 -8.72 1.77
CA LEU A 199 -6.50 -7.76 2.86
C LEU A 199 -7.35 -8.07 4.10
N GLU A 200 -8.58 -8.55 3.91
CA GLU A 200 -9.45 -9.00 5.00
C GLU A 200 -8.83 -10.18 5.76
N ARG A 201 -8.30 -11.17 5.05
CA ARG A 201 -7.56 -12.29 5.65
C ARG A 201 -6.32 -11.83 6.42
N LEU A 202 -5.56 -10.89 5.85
CA LEU A 202 -4.41 -10.32 6.55
C LEU A 202 -4.86 -9.54 7.80
N ALA A 203 -5.97 -8.81 7.72
CA ALA A 203 -6.54 -8.07 8.83
C ALA A 203 -6.93 -9.00 9.98
N ASP A 204 -7.49 -10.18 9.71
CA ASP A 204 -7.76 -11.18 10.76
C ASP A 204 -6.49 -11.62 11.49
N ILE A 205 -5.40 -11.85 10.77
CA ILE A 205 -4.10 -12.23 11.35
C ILE A 205 -3.52 -11.10 12.21
N VAL A 206 -3.53 -9.87 11.68
CA VAL A 206 -3.03 -8.68 12.39
C VAL A 206 -3.85 -8.43 13.64
N ARG A 207 -5.18 -8.37 13.51
CA ARG A 207 -6.11 -8.18 14.64
C ARG A 207 -5.93 -9.24 15.71
N ALA A 208 -5.80 -10.51 15.33
CA ALA A 208 -5.59 -11.61 16.28
C ALA A 208 -4.30 -11.43 17.08
N ALA A 209 -3.20 -11.10 16.41
CA ALA A 209 -1.91 -10.88 17.05
C ALA A 209 -1.87 -9.60 17.91
N ASP A 210 -2.56 -8.54 17.46
CA ASP A 210 -2.51 -7.24 18.12
C ASP A 210 -3.41 -7.16 19.35
N THR A 211 -4.55 -7.87 19.30
CA THR A 211 -5.56 -7.89 20.39
C THR A 211 -5.42 -9.10 21.32
N ASP A 212 -4.34 -9.87 21.21
CA ASP A 212 -4.06 -11.09 22.00
C ASP A 212 -5.18 -12.16 21.91
N ARG A 213 -5.80 -12.28 20.73
CA ARG A 213 -6.81 -13.31 20.43
C ARG A 213 -6.27 -14.28 19.39
N LEU A 214 -5.22 -15.00 19.79
CA LEU A 214 -4.42 -15.85 18.90
C LEU A 214 -5.18 -17.07 18.34
N ASP A 215 -6.34 -17.38 18.90
CA ASP A 215 -7.25 -18.44 18.47
C ASP A 215 -8.19 -18.03 17.33
N LEU A 216 -8.26 -16.73 16.97
CA LEU A 216 -9.09 -16.26 15.85
C LEU A 216 -8.68 -16.89 14.52
N VAL A 217 -7.37 -17.04 14.28
CA VAL A 217 -6.82 -17.68 13.09
C VAL A 217 -5.53 -18.43 13.43
N PRO A 218 -5.27 -19.62 12.86
CA PRO A 218 -4.12 -20.45 13.21
C PRO A 218 -2.76 -19.79 12.94
N GLN A 219 -2.72 -18.82 12.02
CA GLN A 219 -1.51 -18.08 11.65
C GLN A 219 -1.08 -17.07 12.72
N ALA A 220 -1.97 -16.64 13.62
CA ALA A 220 -1.76 -15.49 14.51
C ALA A 220 -0.57 -15.69 15.47
N ALA A 221 -0.47 -16.85 16.12
CA ALA A 221 0.60 -17.11 17.08
C ALA A 221 2.00 -17.08 16.44
N GLY A 222 2.14 -17.67 15.25
CA GLY A 222 3.40 -17.63 14.50
C GLY A 222 3.75 -16.23 14.01
N PHE A 223 2.75 -15.48 13.55
CA PHE A 223 2.91 -14.09 13.15
C PHE A 223 3.36 -13.19 14.32
N LEU A 224 2.73 -13.32 15.48
CA LEU A 224 3.11 -12.61 16.69
C LEU A 224 4.55 -12.94 17.11
N ALA A 225 4.92 -14.23 17.09
CA ALA A 225 6.27 -14.67 17.42
C ALA A 225 7.33 -14.04 16.49
N ALA A 226 7.07 -14.00 15.18
CA ALA A 226 7.94 -13.34 14.22
C ALA A 226 8.03 -11.82 14.46
N SER A 227 6.90 -11.15 14.70
CA SER A 227 6.86 -9.71 15.00
C SER A 227 7.65 -9.36 16.27
N LEU A 228 7.49 -10.14 17.33
CA LEU A 228 8.26 -9.98 18.57
C LEU A 228 9.76 -10.24 18.35
N GLY A 229 10.12 -11.25 17.56
CA GLY A 229 11.49 -11.53 17.17
C GLY A 229 12.15 -10.34 16.47
N LEU A 230 11.48 -9.76 15.45
CA LEU A 230 11.95 -8.55 14.78
C LEU A 230 12.18 -7.40 15.77
N SER A 231 11.26 -7.16 16.71
CA SER A 231 11.41 -6.11 17.74
C SER A 231 12.59 -6.31 18.69
N ARG A 232 13.11 -7.54 18.79
CA ARG A 232 14.29 -7.88 19.59
C ARG A 232 15.58 -7.86 18.77
N MET A 233 15.50 -8.07 17.46
CA MET A 233 16.65 -7.99 16.54
C MET A 233 17.08 -6.54 16.30
N PHE A 234 16.12 -5.63 16.19
CA PHE A 234 16.37 -4.23 15.82
C PHE A 234 16.22 -3.28 17.01
N ARG A 235 17.21 -2.40 17.17
CA ARG A 235 17.13 -1.27 18.12
C ARG A 235 16.59 -0.02 17.45
N ASP A 236 16.91 0.15 16.17
CA ASP A 236 16.42 1.23 15.31
C ASP A 236 15.01 0.89 14.79
N ASP A 237 14.07 1.81 14.96
CA ASP A 237 12.67 1.59 14.62
C ASP A 237 12.43 1.59 13.09
N LEU A 238 13.23 2.33 12.31
CA LEU A 238 13.14 2.36 10.85
C LEU A 238 13.72 1.09 10.23
N GLU A 239 14.87 0.61 10.74
CA GLU A 239 15.41 -0.70 10.34
C GLU A 239 14.41 -1.82 10.65
N GLN A 240 13.74 -1.76 11.81
CA GLN A 240 12.70 -2.71 12.16
C GLN A 240 11.51 -2.64 11.21
N LEU A 241 11.06 -1.42 10.85
CA LEU A 241 9.98 -1.22 9.88
C LEU A 241 10.34 -1.84 8.53
N ASP A 242 11.52 -1.56 8.00
CA ASP A 242 11.94 -2.05 6.69
C ASP A 242 12.09 -3.58 6.67
N ALA A 243 12.61 -4.18 7.75
CA ALA A 243 12.63 -5.64 7.91
C ALA A 243 11.20 -6.21 8.03
N GLY A 244 10.34 -5.55 8.79
CA GLY A 244 8.95 -5.94 9.01
C GLY A 244 8.12 -5.91 7.72
N VAL A 245 8.32 -4.93 6.84
CA VAL A 245 7.63 -4.82 5.55
C VAL A 245 7.72 -6.12 4.76
N THR A 246 8.87 -6.79 4.74
CA THR A 246 9.05 -8.07 4.04
C THR A 246 8.17 -9.19 4.62
N LEU A 247 8.00 -9.23 5.95
CA LEU A 247 7.11 -10.19 6.60
C LEU A 247 5.66 -9.96 6.15
N TYR A 248 5.21 -8.71 6.15
CA TYR A 248 3.86 -8.37 5.69
C TYR A 248 3.66 -8.66 4.20
N ASP A 249 4.67 -8.41 3.36
CA ASP A 249 4.63 -8.77 1.93
C ASP A 249 4.44 -10.28 1.74
N ALA A 250 5.14 -11.11 2.53
CA ALA A 250 5.01 -12.55 2.48
C ALA A 250 3.62 -13.02 2.92
N PHE A 251 3.09 -12.50 4.04
CA PHE A 251 1.76 -12.84 4.52
C PHE A 251 0.66 -12.35 3.58
N TYR A 252 0.76 -11.14 3.04
CA TYR A 252 -0.17 -10.65 2.02
C TYR A 252 -0.17 -11.53 0.78
N ARG A 253 1.02 -11.91 0.29
CA ARG A 253 1.14 -12.80 -0.87
C ARG A 253 0.51 -14.16 -0.60
N TRP A 254 0.70 -14.71 0.61
CA TRP A 254 0.03 -15.93 1.04
C TRP A 254 -1.49 -15.78 1.08
N CYS A 255 -2.00 -14.71 1.71
CA CYS A 255 -3.44 -14.41 1.79
C CYS A 255 -4.11 -14.30 0.40
N ARG A 256 -3.34 -13.86 -0.60
CA ARG A 256 -3.82 -13.67 -1.97
C ARG A 256 -3.77 -14.93 -2.81
N ASP A 257 -2.64 -15.65 -2.78
CA ASP A 257 -2.31 -16.64 -3.82
C ASP A 257 -2.04 -18.05 -3.29
N ALA A 258 -1.83 -18.26 -1.98
CA ALA A 258 -1.31 -19.53 -1.45
C ALA A 258 -2.07 -20.08 -0.22
N THR A 259 -3.28 -19.60 0.06
CA THR A 259 -4.06 -20.05 1.23
C THR A 259 -4.46 -21.53 1.20
N GLU A 260 -4.49 -22.14 0.01
CA GLU A 260 -4.84 -23.55 -0.20
C GLU A 260 -3.61 -24.46 -0.32
N GLU A 261 -2.40 -23.88 -0.39
CA GLU A 261 -1.17 -24.68 -0.52
C GLU A 261 -0.79 -25.32 0.82
N THR A 262 -0.56 -26.63 0.78
CA THR A 262 -0.04 -27.41 1.91
C THR A 262 1.29 -28.05 1.55
N HIS A 263 2.24 -28.06 2.47
CA HIS A 263 3.51 -28.77 2.28
C HIS A 263 3.33 -30.27 2.57
N ASP A 264 2.66 -30.96 1.65
CA ASP A 264 2.56 -32.42 1.65
C ASP A 264 3.49 -33.01 0.59
N TRP A 265 4.20 -34.08 0.94
CA TRP A 265 5.04 -34.79 0.00
C TRP A 265 4.16 -35.81 -0.72
N PRO A 266 3.99 -35.79 -2.06
CA PRO A 266 3.17 -36.77 -2.73
C PRO A 266 3.81 -38.15 -2.53
N SER A 267 3.29 -38.92 -1.57
CA SER A 267 3.64 -40.32 -1.41
C SER A 267 3.18 -41.02 -2.68
N ARG A 268 4.12 -41.51 -3.49
CA ARG A 268 3.80 -42.42 -4.59
C ARG A 268 3.10 -43.63 -3.97
N SER A 269 1.78 -43.69 -4.13
CA SER A 269 1.01 -44.90 -3.90
C SER A 269 1.57 -45.97 -4.83
N ASN A 270 2.25 -46.96 -4.26
CA ASN A 270 2.72 -48.13 -5.00
C ASN A 270 1.47 -48.93 -5.42
N PRO A 271 1.23 -49.19 -6.72
CA PRO A 271 0.13 -50.06 -7.11
C PRO A 271 0.42 -51.47 -6.58
N ALA A 272 -0.59 -52.03 -5.90
CA ALA A 272 -0.61 -53.40 -5.40
C ALA A 272 -0.58 -54.43 -6.52
#